data_AF-A0A3M1W014-F1
#
_entry.id   AF-A0A3M1W014-F1
#
_cell.length_a   1.000
_cell.length_b   1.000
_cell.length_c   1.000
_cell.angle_alpha   90.00
_cell.angle_beta   90.00
_cell.angle_gamma   90.00
#
_symmetry.space_group_name_H-M   'P 1'
#
loop_
_entity.id
_entity.type
_entity.pdbx_description
1 polymer ?
#
loop_
_entity_poly.entity_id
_entity_poly.type
_entity_poly.pdbx_seq_one_letter_code
_entity_poly.pdbx_strand_id
1 'polypeptide(L)'
;MLLLEKGADLDARTSRLEGWGGAGAYSDGKLTLSPDVGGQLTDYLPHEQVVALIREVDEKYRAFGAPDRVYGADERAVAQIARRAFAAELKLLPTVIRHVGTEHLADITRRIRRALDGRIQIKLNTPVRHIRVRDRRVIGVETADGKRYDGRFVIAAPGRSNAEWLMEQAARLGLARVHNPVDVGVRVEVPASVLEPLTTEVYEPKLIYYTREFDDKIRTFCFCPYGEVVTEQADEIITVNGHSYATRTTENTNFALLVSTQFTEPFNEPIRYGKYLASLANMLSGGVIVQRLGDLEAGRRSTPARIARGLVNPTLPSAVPGDLSYILPYRYLSGIREMLHALDRLAPGVASRHTLLYGVEVKFYSSRLKLTPQLETEIEGLFAIGDGAGITRGLVQASASGLIAAREIIKRLQGGRHE
;
A
#
# COMPACT_ATOMS: atom_id res chain seq x y z
N MET A 1 19.71 -22.61 -6.44
CA MET A 1 18.75 -21.79 -5.66
C MET A 1 17.45 -22.57 -5.52
N LEU A 2 16.82 -22.49 -4.34
CA LEU A 2 15.54 -23.14 -4.03
C LEU A 2 14.54 -22.04 -3.65
N LEU A 3 13.37 -22.05 -4.28
CA LEU A 3 12.22 -21.20 -3.95
C LEU A 3 11.11 -22.08 -3.39
N LEU A 4 10.63 -21.74 -2.19
CA LEU A 4 9.49 -22.38 -1.54
C LEU A 4 8.32 -21.40 -1.56
N GLU A 5 7.20 -21.82 -2.14
CA GLU A 5 5.96 -21.05 -2.23
C GLU A 5 4.86 -21.82 -1.52
N LYS A 6 4.12 -21.14 -0.63
CA LYS A 6 3.03 -21.74 0.14
C LYS A 6 1.85 -22.11 -0.75
N GLY A 7 1.54 -21.29 -1.75
CA GLY A 7 0.40 -21.49 -2.64
C GLY A 7 0.72 -22.33 -3.88
N ALA A 8 -0.30 -22.48 -4.72
CA ALA A 8 -0.22 -23.24 -5.97
C ALA A 8 0.44 -22.44 -7.11
N ASP A 9 0.65 -23.12 -8.26
CA ASP A 9 1.06 -22.45 -9.50
C ASP A 9 -0.09 -21.58 -10.04
N LEU A 10 0.23 -20.63 -10.91
CA LEU A 10 -0.65 -19.56 -11.37
C LEU A 10 -2.06 -20.05 -11.75
N ASP A 11 -2.17 -21.06 -12.61
CA ASP A 11 -3.44 -21.56 -13.13
C ASP A 11 -4.25 -22.42 -12.13
N ALA A 12 -3.64 -22.82 -11.01
CA ALA A 12 -4.24 -23.65 -9.97
C ALA A 12 -4.51 -22.88 -8.65
N ARG A 13 -4.39 -21.55 -8.68
CA ARG A 13 -4.57 -20.71 -7.47
C ARG A 13 -6.04 -20.64 -7.06
N THR A 14 -6.29 -20.86 -5.77
CA THR A 14 -7.58 -20.59 -5.11
C THR A 14 -7.58 -19.27 -4.34
N SER A 15 -6.40 -18.69 -4.08
CA SER A 15 -6.21 -17.42 -3.38
C SER A 15 -5.62 -16.35 -4.31
N ARG A 16 -6.17 -15.13 -4.24
CA ARG A 16 -5.62 -13.95 -4.94
C ARG A 16 -4.34 -13.42 -4.29
N LEU A 17 -4.06 -13.78 -3.04
CA LEU A 17 -2.93 -13.25 -2.28
C LEU A 17 -1.71 -14.20 -2.24
N GLU A 18 -1.94 -15.51 -2.39
CA GLU A 18 -0.91 -16.56 -2.23
C GLU A 18 -0.75 -17.38 -3.52
N GLY A 19 0.45 -17.96 -3.74
CA GLY A 19 0.81 -18.74 -4.93
C GLY A 19 1.78 -18.03 -5.86
N TRP A 20 2.12 -18.65 -6.99
CA TRP A 20 3.09 -18.08 -7.94
C TRP A 20 2.67 -16.66 -8.38
N GLY A 21 3.62 -15.71 -8.25
CA GLY A 21 3.39 -14.28 -8.49
C GLY A 21 2.77 -13.50 -7.33
N GLY A 22 2.45 -14.17 -6.22
CA GLY A 22 1.89 -13.58 -5.00
C GLY A 22 0.62 -12.77 -5.24
N ALA A 23 0.40 -11.76 -4.40
CA ALA A 23 -0.72 -10.81 -4.54
C ALA A 23 -0.64 -9.96 -5.82
N GLY A 24 0.53 -9.89 -6.45
CA GLY A 24 0.74 -9.09 -7.66
C GLY A 24 0.07 -9.67 -8.89
N ALA A 25 0.10 -10.99 -9.06
CA ALA A 25 -0.28 -11.63 -10.33
C ALA A 25 -1.72 -11.31 -10.81
N TYR A 26 -2.64 -11.06 -9.87
CA TYR A 26 -4.04 -10.71 -10.16
C TYR A 26 -4.44 -9.35 -9.57
N SER A 27 -3.48 -8.44 -9.43
CA SER A 27 -3.73 -7.04 -9.08
C SER A 27 -4.06 -6.21 -10.32
N ASP A 28 -4.49 -4.96 -10.13
CA ASP A 28 -4.71 -3.99 -11.23
C ASP A 28 -3.42 -3.67 -12.03
N GLY A 29 -2.25 -4.17 -11.60
CA GLY A 29 -1.02 -4.12 -12.37
C GLY A 29 -0.45 -2.72 -12.55
N LYS A 30 -0.59 -1.88 -11.52
CA LYS A 30 0.05 -0.55 -11.46
C LYS A 30 1.52 -0.70 -11.07
N LEU A 31 2.42 -0.56 -12.02
CA LEU A 31 3.86 -0.47 -11.78
C LEU A 31 4.21 1.00 -11.52
N THR A 32 4.42 1.33 -10.25
CA THR A 32 4.78 2.68 -9.81
C THR A 32 6.28 2.90 -10.00
N LEU A 33 6.65 3.81 -10.89
CA LEU A 33 8.04 4.11 -11.26
C LEU A 33 8.53 5.36 -10.50
N SER A 34 8.43 5.33 -9.18
CA SER A 34 8.83 6.43 -8.31
C SER A 34 9.53 5.93 -7.05
N PRO A 35 10.64 6.54 -6.62
CA PRO A 35 11.28 6.23 -5.34
C PRO A 35 10.45 6.73 -4.15
N ASP A 36 9.66 7.79 -4.34
CA ASP A 36 8.85 8.43 -3.29
C ASP A 36 7.55 7.68 -2.99
N VAL A 37 7.20 6.69 -3.83
CA VAL A 37 5.92 5.96 -3.76
C VAL A 37 6.14 4.47 -3.97
N GLY A 38 5.44 3.64 -3.19
CA GLY A 38 5.48 2.19 -3.34
C GLY A 38 6.46 1.50 -2.40
N GLY A 39 7.05 2.21 -1.44
CA GLY A 39 7.89 1.65 -0.40
C GLY A 39 8.70 2.70 0.34
N GLN A 40 9.68 2.23 1.10
CA GLN A 40 10.60 3.00 1.94
C GLN A 40 12.06 2.63 1.63
N LEU A 41 12.36 2.19 0.40
CA LEU A 41 13.74 1.83 0.04
C LEU A 41 14.71 3.00 0.17
N THR A 42 14.22 4.23 0.09
CA THR A 42 14.98 5.47 0.33
C THR A 42 15.42 5.65 1.79
N ASP A 43 14.83 4.92 2.74
CA ASP A 43 15.32 4.87 4.13
C ASP A 43 16.61 4.04 4.25
N TYR A 44 16.91 3.21 3.24
CA TYR A 44 18.03 2.26 3.25
C TYR A 44 19.12 2.62 2.25
N LEU A 45 18.75 3.24 1.13
CA LEU A 45 19.65 3.58 0.02
C LEU A 45 19.46 5.03 -0.41
N PRO A 46 20.51 5.68 -0.94
CA PRO A 46 20.39 6.98 -1.58
C PRO A 46 19.33 6.99 -2.68
N HIS A 47 18.59 8.09 -2.79
CA HIS A 47 17.48 8.25 -3.74
C HIS A 47 17.84 7.87 -5.18
N GLU A 48 19.01 8.30 -5.66
CA GLU A 48 19.53 7.98 -7.01
C GLU A 48 19.72 6.49 -7.26
N GLN A 49 20.10 5.71 -6.24
CA GLN A 49 20.25 4.26 -6.36
C GLN A 49 18.88 3.57 -6.44
N VAL A 50 17.89 4.08 -5.69
CA VAL A 50 16.50 3.59 -5.78
C VAL A 50 15.91 3.86 -7.16
N VAL A 51 16.16 5.04 -7.73
CA VAL A 51 15.76 5.36 -9.12
C VAL A 51 16.39 4.39 -10.12
N ALA A 52 17.68 4.10 -10.01
CA ALA A 52 18.36 3.15 -10.89
C ALA A 52 17.77 1.73 -10.77
N LEU A 53 17.48 1.26 -9.55
CA LEU A 53 16.83 -0.03 -9.31
C LEU A 53 15.43 -0.09 -9.91
N ILE A 54 14.63 0.96 -9.75
CA ILE A 54 13.29 1.07 -10.32
C ILE A 54 13.34 0.97 -11.85
N ARG A 55 14.30 1.68 -12.48
CA ARG A 55 14.48 1.65 -13.93
C ARG A 55 14.85 0.26 -14.44
N GLU A 56 15.76 -0.43 -13.75
CA GLU A 56 16.13 -1.81 -14.09
C GLU A 56 14.95 -2.78 -13.93
N VAL A 57 14.16 -2.62 -12.86
CA VAL A 57 12.95 -3.43 -12.66
C VAL A 57 11.95 -3.18 -13.79
N ASP A 58 11.71 -1.93 -14.16
CA ASP A 58 10.81 -1.59 -15.27
C ASP A 58 11.27 -2.20 -16.61
N GLU A 59 12.57 -2.13 -16.90
CA GLU A 59 13.18 -2.79 -18.06
C GLU A 59 12.93 -4.30 -18.07
N LYS A 60 13.02 -4.98 -16.92
CA LYS A 60 12.68 -6.41 -16.82
C LYS A 60 11.20 -6.65 -17.06
N TYR A 61 10.31 -5.87 -16.47
CA TYR A 61 8.87 -6.00 -16.71
C TYR A 61 8.52 -5.83 -18.20
N ARG A 62 9.11 -4.84 -18.87
CA ARG A 62 8.95 -4.64 -20.33
C ARG A 62 9.49 -5.81 -21.14
N ALA A 63 10.67 -6.34 -20.79
CA ALA A 63 11.23 -7.52 -21.45
C ALA A 63 10.32 -8.76 -21.34
N PHE A 64 9.50 -8.85 -20.29
CA PHE A 64 8.49 -9.90 -20.13
C PHE A 64 7.11 -9.56 -20.69
N GLY A 65 6.91 -8.36 -21.27
CA GLY A 65 5.69 -8.00 -22.00
C GLY A 65 4.84 -6.90 -21.36
N ALA A 66 5.35 -6.13 -20.39
CA ALA A 66 4.66 -4.93 -19.93
C ALA A 66 4.59 -3.88 -21.07
N PRO A 67 3.46 -3.14 -21.21
CA PRO A 67 3.26 -2.17 -22.29
C PRO A 67 4.18 -0.95 -22.13
N ASP A 68 4.54 -0.27 -23.22
CA ASP A 68 5.39 0.94 -23.17
C ASP A 68 4.68 2.18 -22.63
N ARG A 69 3.33 2.21 -22.66
CA ARG A 69 2.54 3.35 -22.20
C ARG A 69 2.71 3.59 -20.69
N VAL A 70 2.88 4.86 -20.33
CA VAL A 70 2.93 5.36 -18.95
C VAL A 70 2.03 6.57 -18.78
N TYR A 71 1.57 6.80 -17.55
CA TYR A 71 0.84 7.98 -17.11
C TYR A 71 1.73 8.84 -16.20
N GLY A 72 1.47 10.15 -16.12
CA GLY A 72 2.27 11.08 -15.32
C GLY A 72 3.68 11.37 -15.88
N ALA A 73 3.91 11.09 -17.17
CA ALA A 73 5.18 11.33 -17.86
C ALA A 73 5.25 12.69 -18.58
N ASP A 74 4.14 13.41 -18.74
CA ASP A 74 4.16 14.77 -19.26
C ASP A 74 4.67 15.73 -18.16
N GLU A 75 5.96 16.02 -18.21
CA GLU A 75 6.63 16.88 -17.25
C GLU A 75 6.01 18.29 -17.18
N ARG A 76 5.48 18.82 -18.30
CA ARG A 76 4.89 20.17 -18.32
C ARG A 76 3.55 20.18 -17.61
N ALA A 77 2.68 19.21 -17.91
CA ALA A 77 1.39 19.07 -17.24
C ALA A 77 1.57 18.82 -15.74
N VAL A 78 2.47 17.89 -15.38
CA VAL A 78 2.80 17.59 -13.98
C VAL A 78 3.36 18.81 -13.26
N ALA A 79 4.28 19.57 -13.87
CA ALA A 79 4.83 20.79 -13.28
C ALA A 79 3.79 21.88 -13.07
N GLN A 80 2.81 22.02 -13.99
CA GLN A 80 1.72 22.96 -13.84
C GLN A 80 0.79 22.58 -12.67
N ILE A 81 0.46 21.31 -12.53
CA ILE A 81 -0.32 20.81 -11.39
C ILE A 81 0.47 20.99 -10.10
N ALA A 82 1.77 20.66 -10.08
CA ALA A 82 2.64 20.85 -8.92
C ALA A 82 2.69 22.32 -8.48
N ARG A 83 2.77 23.27 -9.42
CA ARG A 83 2.75 24.71 -9.12
C ARG A 83 1.42 25.15 -8.49
N ARG A 84 0.29 24.68 -9.03
CA ARG A 84 -1.05 24.96 -8.46
C ARG A 84 -1.22 24.32 -7.09
N ALA A 85 -0.74 23.08 -6.91
CA ALA A 85 -0.75 22.39 -5.64
C ALA A 85 0.06 23.17 -4.60
N PHE A 86 1.27 23.62 -4.96
CA PHE A 86 2.12 24.43 -4.08
C PHE A 86 1.44 25.72 -3.64
N ALA A 87 0.79 26.43 -4.58
CA ALA A 87 0.01 27.63 -4.25
C ALA A 87 -1.18 27.35 -3.32
N ALA A 88 -1.64 26.09 -3.25
CA ALA A 88 -2.66 25.63 -2.34
C ALA A 88 -2.10 25.01 -1.03
N GLU A 89 -0.80 25.12 -0.75
CA GLU A 89 -0.10 24.47 0.38
C GLU A 89 -0.05 22.93 0.28
N LEU A 90 -0.23 22.37 -0.92
CA LEU A 90 -0.14 20.95 -1.20
C LEU A 90 1.19 20.62 -1.88
N LYS A 91 1.82 19.53 -1.46
CA LYS A 91 2.97 18.93 -2.17
C LYS A 91 2.47 17.78 -3.05
N LEU A 92 2.53 17.96 -4.38
CA LEU A 92 2.39 16.86 -5.32
C LEU A 92 3.66 16.00 -5.29
N LEU A 93 3.50 14.67 -5.24
CA LEU A 93 4.55 13.69 -5.48
C LEU A 93 4.44 13.22 -6.94
N PRO A 94 5.30 13.72 -7.85
CA PRO A 94 5.32 13.26 -9.24
C PRO A 94 5.51 11.76 -9.29
N THR A 95 4.60 11.08 -9.96
CA THR A 95 4.59 9.63 -10.02
C THR A 95 4.31 9.19 -11.43
N VAL A 96 5.27 8.50 -12.04
CA VAL A 96 5.08 7.82 -13.31
C VAL A 96 4.50 6.44 -13.02
N ILE A 97 3.41 6.09 -13.70
CA ILE A 97 2.73 4.79 -13.53
C ILE A 97 2.64 4.08 -14.86
N ARG A 98 3.13 2.85 -14.93
CA ARG A 98 2.86 1.92 -16.03
C ARG A 98 1.68 1.03 -15.62
N HIS A 99 0.54 1.19 -16.27
CA HIS A 99 -0.64 0.36 -16.01
C HIS A 99 -0.62 -0.84 -16.96
N VAL A 100 -0.39 -2.02 -16.39
CA VAL A 100 -0.33 -3.28 -17.11
C VAL A 100 -1.73 -3.89 -17.27
N GLY A 101 -2.58 -3.76 -16.25
CA GLY A 101 -3.84 -4.47 -16.17
C GLY A 101 -3.68 -5.92 -15.68
N THR A 102 -4.73 -6.44 -15.04
CA THR A 102 -4.72 -7.73 -14.35
C THR A 102 -4.36 -8.91 -15.26
N GLU A 103 -4.99 -9.01 -16.44
CA GLU A 103 -4.81 -10.15 -17.35
C GLU A 103 -3.37 -10.22 -17.88
N HIS A 104 -2.82 -9.07 -18.27
CA HIS A 104 -1.45 -8.99 -18.76
C HIS A 104 -0.41 -9.27 -17.66
N LEU A 105 -0.69 -8.94 -16.40
CA LEU A 105 0.24 -9.20 -15.32
C LEU A 105 0.36 -10.70 -14.99
N ALA A 106 -0.74 -11.45 -15.09
CA ALA A 106 -0.71 -12.90 -15.01
C ALA A 106 0.18 -13.50 -16.13
N ASP A 107 0.05 -13.01 -17.36
CA ASP A 107 0.87 -13.44 -18.49
C ASP A 107 2.36 -13.12 -18.32
N ILE A 108 2.70 -11.92 -17.84
CA ILE A 108 4.07 -11.54 -17.49
C ILE A 108 4.62 -12.51 -16.44
N THR A 109 3.85 -12.79 -15.39
CA THR A 109 4.27 -13.69 -14.31
C THR A 109 4.46 -15.13 -14.81
N ARG A 110 3.65 -15.57 -15.78
CA ARG A 110 3.81 -16.87 -16.46
C ARG A 110 5.07 -16.90 -17.32
N ARG A 111 5.42 -15.82 -18.01
CA ARG A 111 6.67 -15.72 -18.78
C ARG A 111 7.90 -15.72 -17.86
N ILE A 112 7.83 -15.03 -16.72
CA ILE A 112 8.89 -15.09 -15.68
C ILE A 112 9.04 -16.53 -15.14
N ARG A 113 7.93 -17.23 -14.86
CA ARG A 113 7.95 -18.65 -14.43
C ARG A 113 8.73 -19.52 -15.41
N ARG A 114 8.41 -19.41 -16.70
CA ARG A 114 9.05 -20.16 -17.79
C ARG A 114 10.53 -19.83 -17.94
N ALA A 115 10.91 -18.56 -17.78
CA ALA A 115 12.32 -18.16 -17.84
C ALA A 115 13.17 -18.73 -16.70
N LEU A 116 12.54 -19.11 -15.58
CA LEU A 116 13.18 -19.70 -14.41
C LEU A 116 13.17 -21.24 -14.42
N ASP A 117 12.35 -21.87 -15.28
CA ASP A 117 12.31 -23.32 -15.42
C ASP A 117 13.70 -23.89 -15.76
N GLY A 118 14.09 -24.96 -15.05
CA GLY A 118 15.39 -25.59 -15.18
C GLY A 118 16.58 -24.80 -14.62
N ARG A 119 16.41 -23.52 -14.26
CA ARG A 119 17.48 -22.67 -13.68
C ARG A 119 17.48 -22.67 -12.16
N ILE A 120 16.30 -22.80 -11.55
CA ILE A 120 16.12 -22.89 -10.10
C ILE A 120 15.15 -24.01 -9.76
N GLN A 121 15.24 -24.51 -8.53
CA GLN A 121 14.25 -25.43 -8.00
C GLN A 121 13.10 -24.64 -7.38
N ILE A 122 11.87 -24.87 -7.86
CA ILE A 122 10.66 -24.24 -7.32
C ILE A 122 9.79 -25.34 -6.70
N LYS A 123 9.37 -25.15 -5.45
CA LYS A 123 8.43 -26.02 -4.75
C LYS A 123 7.22 -25.22 -4.33
N LEU A 124 6.09 -25.52 -4.96
CA LEU A 124 4.78 -24.95 -4.67
C LEU A 124 4.10 -25.74 -3.55
N ASN A 125 3.01 -25.23 -2.99
CA ASN A 125 2.27 -25.87 -1.90
C ASN A 125 3.17 -26.28 -0.71
N THR A 126 4.23 -25.51 -0.47
CA THR A 126 5.30 -25.84 0.48
C THR A 126 5.46 -24.71 1.51
N PRO A 127 4.51 -24.56 2.46
CA PRO A 127 4.58 -23.55 3.51
C PRO A 127 5.80 -23.78 4.41
N VAL A 128 6.56 -22.71 4.66
CA VAL A 128 7.65 -22.71 5.65
C VAL A 128 7.07 -22.42 7.04
N ARG A 129 7.41 -23.25 8.02
CA ARG A 129 7.00 -23.08 9.43
C ARG A 129 8.03 -22.31 10.23
N HIS A 130 9.32 -22.66 10.12
CA HIS A 130 10.39 -22.06 10.91
C HIS A 130 11.63 -21.72 10.09
N ILE A 131 12.20 -20.54 10.37
CA ILE A 131 13.58 -20.20 9.97
C ILE A 131 14.55 -20.79 10.98
N ARG A 132 15.53 -21.57 10.53
CA ARG A 132 16.49 -22.24 11.40
C ARG A 132 17.75 -21.41 11.53
N VAL A 133 18.18 -21.16 12.76
CA VAL A 133 19.33 -20.31 13.11
C VAL A 133 20.22 -21.04 14.12
N ARG A 134 21.54 -20.89 13.98
CA ARG A 134 22.57 -21.35 14.92
C ARG A 134 23.64 -20.27 15.03
N ASP A 135 24.06 -19.93 16.24
CA ASP A 135 25.13 -18.94 16.49
C ASP A 135 24.90 -17.60 15.76
N ARG A 136 23.66 -17.09 15.81
CA ARG A 136 23.19 -15.89 15.10
C ARG A 136 23.36 -15.91 13.57
N ARG A 137 23.53 -17.09 12.97
CA ARG A 137 23.59 -17.30 11.52
C ARG A 137 22.46 -18.21 11.06
N VAL A 138 21.86 -17.90 9.92
CA VAL A 138 20.84 -18.76 9.33
C VAL A 138 21.47 -20.06 8.81
N ILE A 139 20.80 -21.19 9.05
CA ILE A 139 21.24 -22.51 8.58
C ILE A 139 20.23 -23.17 7.65
N GLY A 140 19.06 -22.54 7.44
CA GLY A 140 18.03 -23.03 6.53
C GLY A 140 16.63 -22.79 7.03
N VAL A 141 15.68 -23.61 6.57
CA VAL A 141 14.26 -23.53 6.92
C VAL A 141 13.66 -24.91 7.19
N GLU A 142 12.56 -24.94 7.92
CA GLU A 142 11.72 -26.12 8.15
C GLU A 142 10.31 -25.84 7.64
N THR A 143 9.77 -26.73 6.82
CA THR A 143 8.42 -26.65 6.25
C THR A 143 7.36 -27.19 7.21
N ALA A 144 6.09 -26.91 6.94
CA ALA A 144 4.98 -27.31 7.81
C ALA A 144 4.83 -28.83 7.95
N ASP A 145 5.27 -29.59 6.93
CA ASP A 145 5.36 -31.06 6.94
C ASP A 145 6.59 -31.60 7.70
N GLY A 146 7.38 -30.73 8.33
CA GLY A 146 8.58 -31.09 9.10
C GLY A 146 9.84 -31.29 8.26
N LYS A 147 9.77 -31.16 6.93
CA LYS A 147 10.96 -31.29 6.08
C LYS A 147 11.91 -30.11 6.26
N ARG A 148 13.22 -30.39 6.25
CA ARG A 148 14.29 -29.41 6.44
C ARG A 148 15.04 -29.17 5.14
N TYR A 149 15.34 -27.91 4.88
CA TYR A 149 16.17 -27.46 3.78
C TYR A 149 17.30 -26.61 4.34
N ASP A 150 18.53 -27.08 4.20
CA ASP A 150 19.71 -26.37 4.68
C ASP A 150 20.17 -25.31 3.67
N GLY A 151 20.65 -24.18 4.17
CA GLY A 151 21.10 -23.06 3.34
C GLY A 151 21.82 -21.99 4.15
N ARG A 152 22.95 -21.50 3.62
CA ARG A 152 23.74 -20.41 4.22
C ARG A 152 23.07 -19.04 4.12
N PHE A 153 22.13 -18.90 3.18
CA PHE A 153 21.39 -17.67 2.93
C PHE A 153 19.92 -17.99 2.78
N VAL A 154 19.07 -17.18 3.42
CA VAL A 154 17.61 -17.27 3.33
C VAL A 154 17.06 -15.89 3.04
N ILE A 155 16.23 -15.77 2.01
CA ILE A 155 15.45 -14.55 1.74
C ILE A 155 14.00 -14.82 2.15
N ALA A 156 13.51 -14.12 3.19
CA ALA A 156 12.11 -14.12 3.57
C ALA A 156 11.35 -13.05 2.76
N ALA A 157 10.50 -13.50 1.82
CA ALA A 157 9.65 -12.65 0.98
C ALA A 157 8.16 -13.05 1.07
N PRO A 158 7.55 -13.09 2.26
CA PRO A 158 6.26 -13.75 2.48
C PRO A 158 5.04 -12.97 1.94
N GLY A 159 5.23 -11.74 1.45
CA GLY A 159 4.13 -10.87 1.05
C GLY A 159 3.24 -10.42 2.22
N ARG A 160 2.24 -9.59 1.92
CA ARG A 160 1.38 -8.97 2.95
C ARG A 160 0.54 -10.01 3.72
N SER A 161 0.05 -11.05 3.04
CA SER A 161 -0.77 -12.11 3.63
C SER A 161 -0.05 -12.94 4.70
N ASN A 162 1.28 -13.00 4.65
CA ASN A 162 2.08 -13.77 5.60
C ASN A 162 3.10 -12.88 6.35
N ALA A 163 2.80 -11.58 6.47
CA ALA A 163 3.55 -10.64 7.30
C ALA A 163 3.50 -11.05 8.79
N GLU A 164 2.36 -11.56 9.26
CA GLU A 164 2.22 -12.06 10.65
C GLU A 164 3.18 -13.21 10.95
N TRP A 165 3.27 -14.20 10.05
CA TRP A 165 4.25 -15.29 10.15
C TRP A 165 5.68 -14.75 10.27
N LEU A 166 6.05 -13.72 9.49
CA LEU A 166 7.37 -13.10 9.59
C LEU A 166 7.57 -12.41 10.94
N MET A 167 6.53 -11.77 11.49
CA MET A 167 6.58 -11.16 12.81
C MET A 167 6.71 -12.20 13.93
N GLU A 168 6.06 -13.35 13.81
CA GLU A 168 6.25 -14.48 14.72
C GLU A 168 7.69 -15.01 14.67
N GLN A 169 8.25 -15.20 13.46
CA GLN A 169 9.66 -15.57 13.32
C GLN A 169 10.58 -14.52 13.93
N ALA A 170 10.30 -13.23 13.70
CA ALA A 170 11.06 -12.14 14.27
C ALA A 170 11.01 -12.13 15.81
N ALA A 171 9.84 -12.41 16.40
CA ALA A 171 9.70 -12.57 17.86
C ALA A 171 10.61 -13.68 18.37
N ARG A 172 10.49 -14.86 17.76
CA ARG A 172 11.22 -16.07 18.15
C ARG A 172 12.73 -15.92 18.00
N LEU A 173 13.18 -15.16 17.00
CA LEU A 173 14.59 -14.91 16.71
C LEU A 173 15.16 -13.68 17.44
N GLY A 174 14.33 -12.95 18.21
CA GLY A 174 14.76 -11.74 18.92
C GLY A 174 15.18 -10.60 17.98
N LEU A 175 14.55 -10.49 16.81
CA LEU A 175 14.81 -9.43 15.84
C LEU A 175 14.12 -8.12 16.24
N ALA A 176 14.85 -7.02 16.17
CA ALA A 176 14.32 -5.69 16.43
C ALA A 176 13.30 -5.26 15.36
N ARG A 177 12.33 -4.46 15.79
CA ARG A 177 11.22 -3.97 14.97
C ARG A 177 11.15 -2.45 15.01
N VAL A 178 10.67 -1.88 13.93
CA VAL A 178 10.32 -0.47 13.83
C VAL A 178 8.81 -0.40 13.62
N HIS A 179 8.12 0.32 14.50
CA HIS A 179 6.69 0.54 14.35
C HIS A 179 6.45 1.51 13.19
N ASN A 180 5.74 1.04 12.17
CA ASN A 180 5.23 1.91 11.14
C ASN A 180 4.17 2.85 11.74
N PRO A 181 4.04 4.09 11.23
CA PRO A 181 2.91 4.97 11.57
C PRO A 181 1.60 4.23 11.34
N VAL A 182 0.51 4.62 12.02
CA VAL A 182 -0.85 4.23 11.61
C VAL A 182 -1.45 5.34 10.77
N ASP A 183 -2.11 4.96 9.69
CA ASP A 183 -2.84 5.91 8.86
C ASP A 183 -4.34 5.72 9.10
N VAL A 184 -4.98 6.80 9.54
CA VAL A 184 -6.40 6.84 9.84
C VAL A 184 -7.02 8.06 9.17
N GLY A 185 -8.21 7.90 8.61
CA GLY A 185 -9.01 9.03 8.18
C GLY A 185 -10.31 8.62 7.53
N VAL A 186 -10.59 9.21 6.38
CA VAL A 186 -11.90 9.07 5.70
C VAL A 186 -11.72 8.78 4.22
N ARG A 187 -12.69 8.08 3.64
CA ARG A 187 -12.90 8.10 2.20
C ARG A 187 -13.69 9.35 1.84
N VAL A 188 -13.25 10.06 0.82
CA VAL A 188 -13.92 11.24 0.26
C VAL A 188 -14.54 10.82 -1.06
N GLU A 189 -15.78 11.24 -1.31
CA GLU A 189 -16.45 11.05 -2.59
C GLU A 189 -17.05 12.37 -3.10
N VAL A 190 -16.75 12.66 -4.36
CA VAL A 190 -17.15 13.87 -5.08
C VAL A 190 -17.59 13.50 -6.51
N PRO A 191 -18.35 14.37 -7.22
CA PRO A 191 -18.64 14.16 -8.63
C PRO A 191 -17.33 14.04 -9.43
N ALA A 192 -17.26 13.09 -10.35
CA ALA A 192 -16.02 12.81 -11.08
C ALA A 192 -15.51 14.02 -11.86
N SER A 193 -16.41 14.83 -12.41
CA SER A 193 -16.11 16.07 -13.14
C SER A 193 -15.30 17.09 -12.34
N VAL A 194 -15.38 17.07 -11.00
CA VAL A 194 -14.58 17.95 -10.13
C VAL A 194 -13.09 17.60 -10.18
N LEU A 195 -12.77 16.31 -10.25
CA LEU A 195 -11.40 15.80 -10.19
C LEU A 195 -10.85 15.36 -11.55
N GLU A 196 -11.70 15.19 -12.55
CA GLU A 196 -11.32 14.78 -13.90
C GLU A 196 -10.15 15.59 -14.49
N PRO A 197 -10.07 16.93 -14.32
CA PRO A 197 -8.93 17.70 -14.83
C PRO A 197 -7.58 17.32 -14.20
N LEU A 198 -7.58 16.76 -12.98
CA LEU A 198 -6.37 16.25 -12.33
C LEU A 198 -6.13 14.79 -12.71
N THR A 199 -7.16 13.94 -12.67
CA THR A 199 -7.02 12.51 -12.89
C THR A 199 -6.73 12.16 -14.34
N THR A 200 -7.06 13.03 -15.30
CA THR A 200 -6.66 12.82 -16.70
C THR A 200 -5.14 12.91 -16.88
N GLU A 201 -4.47 13.80 -16.14
CA GLU A 201 -3.03 14.07 -16.29
C GLU A 201 -2.16 13.15 -15.43
N VAL A 202 -2.51 13.00 -14.14
CA VAL A 202 -1.69 12.26 -13.16
C VAL A 202 -2.33 10.97 -12.67
N TYR A 203 -3.53 10.62 -13.16
CA TYR A 203 -4.35 9.45 -12.78
C TYR A 203 -4.72 9.37 -11.29
N GLU A 204 -3.73 9.24 -10.43
CA GLU A 204 -3.84 9.27 -8.98
C GLU A 204 -2.95 10.39 -8.42
N PRO A 205 -3.48 11.61 -8.21
CA PRO A 205 -2.72 12.71 -7.61
C PRO A 205 -2.26 12.31 -6.19
N LYS A 206 -0.96 12.12 -6.00
CA LYS A 206 -0.38 11.83 -4.68
C LYS A 206 0.00 13.15 -4.02
N LEU A 207 -0.89 13.66 -3.19
CA LEU A 207 -0.78 14.97 -2.56
C LEU A 207 -0.53 14.80 -1.07
N ILE A 208 0.37 15.62 -0.54
CA ILE A 208 0.65 15.75 0.89
C ILE A 208 0.26 17.15 1.34
N TYR A 209 -0.36 17.23 2.50
CA TYR A 209 -0.64 18.45 3.25
C TYR A 209 -0.04 18.32 4.65
N TYR A 210 0.50 19.42 5.19
CA TYR A 210 0.89 19.52 6.59
C TYR A 210 -0.08 20.47 7.27
N THR A 211 -0.74 20.00 8.34
CA THR A 211 -1.77 20.79 9.00
C THR A 211 -1.19 22.02 9.68
N ARG A 212 -1.90 23.15 9.60
CA ARG A 212 -1.47 24.40 10.23
C ARG A 212 -1.54 24.31 11.75
N GLU A 213 -2.55 23.62 12.27
CA GLU A 213 -2.79 23.55 13.71
C GLU A 213 -1.84 22.57 14.42
N PHE A 214 -1.50 21.44 13.78
CA PHE A 214 -0.79 20.33 14.45
C PHE A 214 0.50 19.87 13.75
N ASP A 215 0.82 20.41 12.58
CA ASP A 215 1.91 19.95 11.71
C ASP A 215 1.82 18.45 11.37
N ASP A 216 0.59 17.92 11.33
CA ASP A 216 0.34 16.54 10.97
C ASP A 216 0.41 16.35 9.47
N LYS A 217 1.08 15.28 9.05
CA LYS A 217 1.09 14.86 7.65
C LYS A 217 -0.23 14.20 7.29
N ILE A 218 -0.93 14.78 6.33
CA ILE A 218 -2.10 14.19 5.68
C ILE A 218 -1.78 13.94 4.23
N ARG A 219 -2.21 12.79 3.72
CA ARG A 219 -1.95 12.41 2.34
C ARG A 219 -3.19 11.86 1.67
N THR A 220 -3.27 12.06 0.37
CA THR A 220 -4.20 11.31 -0.44
C THR A 220 -3.74 9.86 -0.60
N PHE A 221 -4.70 8.95 -0.79
CA PHE A 221 -4.41 7.55 -1.04
C PHE A 221 -5.50 6.90 -1.87
N CYS A 222 -5.08 6.04 -2.81
CA CYS A 222 -5.96 5.16 -3.56
C CYS A 222 -7.07 5.96 -4.27
N PHE A 223 -6.71 6.92 -5.14
CA PHE A 223 -7.73 7.53 -6.01
C PHE A 223 -8.35 6.47 -6.91
N CYS A 224 -9.67 6.53 -6.98
CA CYS A 224 -10.52 5.72 -7.83
C CYS A 224 -11.36 6.67 -8.69
N PRO A 225 -10.79 7.22 -9.79
CA PRO A 225 -11.55 7.99 -10.77
C PRO A 225 -12.70 7.14 -11.31
N TYR A 226 -13.90 7.73 -11.40
CA TYR A 226 -15.12 7.06 -11.87
C TYR A 226 -15.42 5.74 -11.11
N GLY A 227 -14.93 5.61 -9.88
CA GLY A 227 -15.01 4.41 -9.07
C GLY A 227 -16.10 4.47 -8.01
N GLU A 228 -16.09 3.51 -7.10
CA GLU A 228 -17.03 3.44 -5.99
C GLU A 228 -16.35 3.25 -4.65
N VAL A 229 -17.06 3.66 -3.61
CA VAL A 229 -16.71 3.40 -2.23
C VAL A 229 -17.17 1.98 -1.90
N VAL A 230 -16.29 1.19 -1.28
CA VAL A 230 -16.55 -0.20 -0.91
C VAL A 230 -16.23 -0.42 0.56
N THR A 231 -16.74 -1.52 1.12
CA THR A 231 -16.30 -1.99 2.43
C THR A 231 -15.07 -2.89 2.29
N GLU A 232 -14.19 -2.84 3.28
CA GLU A 232 -13.06 -3.76 3.43
C GLU A 232 -13.16 -4.40 4.81
N GLN A 233 -13.32 -5.72 4.85
CA GLN A 233 -13.34 -6.48 6.09
C GLN A 233 -11.92 -6.90 6.47
N ALA A 234 -11.52 -6.58 7.70
CA ALA A 234 -10.25 -7.01 8.28
C ALA A 234 -10.55 -7.63 9.65
N ASP A 235 -10.32 -8.93 9.81
CA ASP A 235 -10.73 -9.69 11.00
C ASP A 235 -12.25 -9.50 11.27
N GLU A 236 -12.60 -9.00 12.46
CA GLU A 236 -13.97 -8.77 12.92
C GLU A 236 -14.47 -7.33 12.65
N ILE A 237 -13.66 -6.48 12.02
CA ILE A 237 -14.02 -5.07 11.75
C ILE A 237 -14.30 -4.82 10.28
N ILE A 238 -15.20 -3.88 10.03
CA ILE A 238 -15.52 -3.34 8.71
C ILE A 238 -14.90 -1.94 8.61
N THR A 239 -14.07 -1.74 7.60
CA THR A 239 -13.50 -0.44 7.24
C THR A 239 -14.04 0.00 5.88
N VAL A 240 -13.77 1.25 5.51
CA VAL A 240 -14.05 1.74 4.15
C VAL A 240 -12.78 1.69 3.29
N ASN A 241 -12.99 1.48 1.99
CA ASN A 241 -11.99 1.56 0.94
C ASN A 241 -12.68 2.04 -0.36
N GLY A 242 -12.01 1.96 -1.50
CA GLY A 242 -12.62 2.22 -2.80
C GLY A 242 -12.01 1.37 -3.90
N HIS A 243 -12.75 1.32 -5.00
CA HIS A 243 -12.44 0.47 -6.13
C HIS A 243 -12.84 1.15 -7.44
N SER A 244 -12.11 0.89 -8.52
CA SER A 244 -12.50 1.23 -9.88
C SER A 244 -12.49 -0.04 -10.70
N TYR A 245 -13.56 -0.28 -11.46
CA TYR A 245 -13.62 -1.40 -12.41
C TYR A 245 -13.17 -0.92 -13.79
N ALA A 246 -12.56 -1.82 -14.57
CA ALA A 246 -12.22 -1.53 -15.96
C ALA A 246 -13.46 -1.38 -16.86
N THR A 247 -14.56 -2.05 -16.51
CA THR A 247 -15.77 -2.17 -17.35
C THR A 247 -16.99 -1.45 -16.79
N ARG A 248 -16.92 -0.93 -15.56
CA ARG A 248 -18.00 -0.20 -14.90
C ARG A 248 -17.49 1.10 -14.32
N THR A 249 -18.13 2.19 -14.69
CA THR A 249 -17.87 3.53 -14.16
C THR A 249 -19.07 4.02 -13.37
N THR A 250 -18.83 4.82 -12.34
CA THR A 250 -19.84 5.61 -11.64
C THR A 250 -19.76 7.07 -12.09
N GLU A 251 -20.62 7.94 -11.57
CA GLU A 251 -20.54 9.40 -11.78
C GLU A 251 -19.58 10.10 -10.80
N ASN A 252 -18.95 9.34 -9.90
CA ASN A 252 -18.16 9.87 -8.79
C ASN A 252 -16.69 9.47 -8.88
N THR A 253 -15.84 10.30 -8.31
CA THR A 253 -14.46 9.94 -7.96
C THR A 253 -14.36 9.86 -6.45
N ASN A 254 -13.69 8.83 -5.96
CA ASN A 254 -13.40 8.70 -4.53
C ASN A 254 -11.92 8.45 -4.26
N PHE A 255 -11.46 8.87 -3.08
CA PHE A 255 -10.08 8.72 -2.63
C PHE A 255 -10.05 8.79 -1.10
N ALA A 256 -9.01 8.26 -0.47
CA ALA A 256 -8.84 8.40 0.98
C ALA A 256 -7.99 9.63 1.33
N LEU A 257 -8.36 10.29 2.43
CA LEU A 257 -7.52 11.23 3.17
C LEU A 257 -7.07 10.55 4.45
N LEU A 258 -5.75 10.39 4.60
CA LEU A 258 -5.15 9.65 5.70
C LEU A 258 -4.20 10.55 6.48
N VAL A 259 -4.45 10.66 7.78
CA VAL A 259 -3.55 11.30 8.74
C VAL A 259 -2.53 10.25 9.20
N SER A 260 -1.25 10.52 8.95
CA SER A 260 -0.16 9.62 9.34
C SER A 260 0.31 9.92 10.75
N THR A 261 0.02 9.03 11.69
CA THR A 261 0.40 9.20 13.10
C THR A 261 1.49 8.21 13.48
N GLN A 262 2.67 8.74 13.82
CA GLN A 262 3.74 7.95 14.40
C GLN A 262 3.66 8.05 15.92
N PHE A 263 3.32 6.94 16.57
CA PHE A 263 3.37 6.87 18.01
C PHE A 263 4.79 6.60 18.50
N THR A 264 5.10 7.11 19.69
CA THR A 264 6.35 6.90 20.40
C THR A 264 6.09 6.13 21.70
N GLU A 265 7.18 5.78 22.38
CA GLU A 265 7.12 5.16 23.70
C GLU A 265 6.28 5.99 24.70
N PRO A 266 5.56 5.34 25.64
CA PRO A 266 5.52 3.88 25.89
C PRO A 266 4.50 3.12 25.02
N PHE A 267 3.82 3.79 24.08
CA PHE A 267 2.78 3.15 23.27
C PHE A 267 3.40 2.42 22.06
N ASN A 268 3.08 1.13 21.91
CA ASN A 268 3.65 0.29 20.86
C ASN A 268 2.59 -0.54 20.10
N GLU A 269 1.31 -0.14 20.15
CA GLU A 269 0.19 -0.89 19.57
C GLU A 269 -0.63 -0.12 18.52
N PRO A 270 -0.01 0.53 17.51
CA PRO A 270 -0.70 1.38 16.52
C PRO A 270 -1.80 0.66 15.74
N ILE A 271 -1.63 -0.64 15.47
CA ILE A 271 -2.65 -1.47 14.82
C ILE A 271 -3.90 -1.59 15.71
N ARG A 272 -3.72 -1.80 17.01
CA ARG A 272 -4.83 -1.89 17.98
C ARG A 272 -5.59 -0.57 18.03
N TYR A 273 -4.88 0.56 18.04
CA TYR A 273 -5.50 1.88 17.96
C TYR A 273 -6.37 2.05 16.72
N GLY A 274 -5.86 1.70 15.53
CA GLY A 274 -6.65 1.75 14.29
C GLY A 274 -7.87 0.83 14.31
N LYS A 275 -7.72 -0.40 14.83
CA LYS A 275 -8.82 -1.37 14.97
C LYS A 275 -9.91 -0.85 15.91
N TYR A 276 -9.52 -0.20 17.00
CA TYR A 276 -10.44 0.38 17.97
C TYR A 276 -11.30 1.51 17.36
N LEU A 277 -10.71 2.37 16.54
CA LEU A 277 -11.49 3.42 15.84
C LEU A 277 -12.48 2.82 14.83
N ALA A 278 -12.07 1.79 14.10
CA ALA A 278 -12.96 1.08 13.18
C ALA A 278 -14.10 0.36 13.92
N SER A 279 -13.81 -0.33 15.03
CA SER A 279 -14.84 -1.00 15.82
C SER A 279 -15.84 -0.01 16.43
N LEU A 280 -15.40 1.20 16.83
CA LEU A 280 -16.29 2.27 17.27
C LEU A 280 -17.24 2.72 16.15
N ALA A 281 -16.74 2.84 14.91
CA ALA A 281 -17.60 3.12 13.76
C ALA A 281 -18.63 2.02 13.52
N ASN A 282 -18.21 0.76 13.59
CA ASN A 282 -19.10 -0.39 13.41
C ASN A 282 -20.15 -0.48 14.53
N MET A 283 -19.78 -0.16 15.77
CA MET A 283 -20.72 -0.12 16.89
C MET A 283 -21.83 0.92 16.68
N LEU A 284 -21.48 2.10 16.17
CA LEU A 284 -22.43 3.21 15.99
C LEU A 284 -23.34 3.05 14.76
N SER A 285 -22.97 2.20 13.80
CA SER A 285 -23.62 2.14 12.48
C SER A 285 -23.95 0.74 11.96
N GLY A 286 -23.43 -0.31 12.59
CA GLY A 286 -23.41 -1.66 12.03
C GLY A 286 -22.42 -1.85 10.87
N GLY A 287 -21.63 -0.83 10.51
CA GLY A 287 -20.70 -0.87 9.39
C GLY A 287 -19.96 0.45 9.20
N VAL A 288 -20.19 1.11 8.07
CA VAL A 288 -19.54 2.37 7.67
C VAL A 288 -20.47 3.56 7.91
N ILE A 289 -19.94 4.64 8.48
CA ILE A 289 -20.66 5.92 8.59
C ILE A 289 -20.43 6.76 7.34
N VAL A 290 -21.48 7.40 6.83
CA VAL A 290 -21.38 8.49 5.84
C VAL A 290 -21.85 9.82 6.44
N GLN A 291 -21.12 10.89 6.18
CA GLN A 291 -21.46 12.25 6.59
C GLN A 291 -21.15 13.25 5.46
N ARG A 292 -22.03 14.22 5.23
CA ARG A 292 -21.74 15.34 4.32
C ARG A 292 -20.74 16.28 4.98
N LEU A 293 -19.76 16.78 4.24
CA LEU A 293 -18.80 17.76 4.72
C LEU A 293 -19.51 18.97 5.36
N GLY A 294 -20.56 19.50 4.72
CA GLY A 294 -21.31 20.63 5.28
C GLY A 294 -22.13 20.34 6.53
N ASP A 295 -22.37 19.07 6.87
CA ASP A 295 -22.96 18.69 8.17
C ASP A 295 -21.86 18.56 9.23
N LEU A 296 -20.70 17.97 8.89
CA LEU A 296 -19.53 17.93 9.75
C LEU A 296 -19.09 19.35 10.17
N GLU A 297 -18.98 20.28 9.21
CA GLU A 297 -18.58 21.67 9.48
C GLU A 297 -19.62 22.45 10.31
N ALA A 298 -20.89 22.06 10.22
CA ALA A 298 -21.95 22.62 11.04
C ALA A 298 -22.08 21.93 12.42
N GLY A 299 -21.15 21.03 12.76
CA GLY A 299 -21.13 20.32 14.05
C GLY A 299 -22.36 19.44 14.25
N ARG A 300 -22.86 18.81 13.18
CA ARG A 300 -24.07 17.99 13.25
C ARG A 300 -23.97 16.70 12.44
N ARG A 301 -24.73 15.69 12.87
CA ARG A 301 -24.91 14.45 12.12
C ARG A 301 -25.59 14.66 10.76
N SER A 302 -25.22 13.82 9.78
CA SER A 302 -26.05 13.60 8.60
C SER A 302 -27.22 12.67 8.93
N THR A 303 -28.28 12.77 8.12
CA THR A 303 -29.49 11.92 8.19
C THR A 303 -29.84 11.44 6.78
N PRO A 304 -30.65 10.38 6.60
CA PRO A 304 -31.08 9.94 5.28
C PRO A 304 -31.67 11.07 4.42
N ALA A 305 -32.55 11.90 4.99
CA ALA A 305 -33.14 13.05 4.30
C ALA A 305 -32.13 14.17 3.95
N ARG A 306 -31.01 14.27 4.67
CA ARG A 306 -29.92 15.20 4.35
C ARG A 306 -29.06 14.66 3.21
N ILE A 307 -28.72 13.37 3.24
CA ILE A 307 -27.98 12.71 2.18
C ILE A 307 -28.76 12.74 0.87
N ALA A 308 -30.05 12.40 0.89
CA ALA A 308 -30.92 12.40 -0.30
C ALA A 308 -31.14 13.79 -0.93
N ARG A 309 -30.93 14.89 -0.19
CA ARG A 309 -30.95 16.26 -0.72
C ARG A 309 -29.57 16.73 -1.21
N GLY A 310 -28.56 15.87 -1.13
CA GLY A 310 -27.21 16.17 -1.60
C GLY A 310 -27.12 16.16 -3.13
N LEU A 311 -26.08 16.81 -3.66
CA LEU A 311 -25.75 16.75 -5.09
C LEU A 311 -24.87 15.54 -5.45
N VAL A 312 -24.41 14.79 -4.45
CA VAL A 312 -23.57 13.60 -4.60
C VAL A 312 -24.37 12.41 -4.09
N ASN A 313 -24.65 11.47 -4.98
CA ASN A 313 -25.28 10.20 -4.62
C ASN A 313 -24.22 9.24 -4.08
N PRO A 314 -24.38 8.67 -2.87
CA PRO A 314 -23.45 7.70 -2.33
C PRO A 314 -23.30 6.47 -3.23
N THR A 315 -22.08 6.07 -3.57
CA THR A 315 -21.86 4.80 -4.29
C THR A 315 -21.85 3.58 -3.37
N LEU A 316 -21.85 3.77 -2.04
CA LEU A 316 -21.99 2.71 -1.04
C LEU A 316 -23.37 2.79 -0.36
N PRO A 317 -24.42 2.09 -0.86
CA PRO A 317 -25.78 2.19 -0.32
C PRO A 317 -25.92 1.68 1.12
N SER A 318 -25.01 0.79 1.55
CA SER A 318 -25.00 0.24 2.91
C SER A 318 -24.41 1.20 3.96
N ALA A 319 -23.83 2.34 3.56
CA ALA A 319 -23.30 3.31 4.50
C ALA A 319 -24.43 4.03 5.25
N VAL A 320 -24.29 4.16 6.58
CA VAL A 320 -25.32 4.72 7.44
C VAL A 320 -25.04 6.20 7.74
N PRO A 321 -26.01 7.11 7.52
CA PRO A 321 -25.82 8.53 7.84
C PRO A 321 -25.57 8.76 9.34
N GLY A 322 -24.43 9.35 9.67
CA GLY A 322 -23.97 9.51 11.05
C GLY A 322 -23.13 10.76 11.29
N ASP A 323 -22.31 10.71 12.33
CA ASP A 323 -21.41 11.78 12.73
C ASP A 323 -20.01 11.22 13.02
N LEU A 324 -19.04 11.59 12.21
CA LEU A 324 -17.66 11.12 12.30
C LEU A 324 -16.94 11.69 13.54
N SER A 325 -17.46 12.76 14.16
CA SER A 325 -16.90 13.35 15.39
C SER A 325 -17.03 12.48 16.63
N TYR A 326 -17.93 11.48 16.61
CA TYR A 326 -17.96 10.46 17.67
C TYR A 326 -16.90 9.38 17.52
N ILE A 327 -16.21 9.32 16.37
CA ILE A 327 -15.24 8.28 16.07
C ILE A 327 -13.82 8.84 15.99
N LEU A 328 -13.62 9.87 15.18
CA LEU A 328 -12.31 10.40 14.88
C LEU A 328 -11.94 11.51 15.87
N PRO A 329 -10.70 11.52 16.41
CA PRO A 329 -10.22 12.63 17.22
C PRO A 329 -10.36 13.97 16.51
N TYR A 330 -10.61 15.03 17.27
CA TYR A 330 -10.68 16.41 16.75
C TYR A 330 -9.45 16.76 15.89
N ARG A 331 -8.25 16.37 16.34
CA ARG A 331 -6.99 16.54 15.61
C ARG A 331 -7.05 16.02 14.17
N TYR A 332 -7.61 14.81 13.97
CA TYR A 332 -7.74 14.22 12.64
C TYR A 332 -8.80 14.92 11.80
N LEU A 333 -9.96 15.25 12.40
CA LEU A 333 -11.04 15.93 11.69
C LEU A 333 -10.68 17.36 11.29
N SER A 334 -9.98 18.09 12.17
CA SER A 334 -9.45 19.43 11.87
C SER A 334 -8.51 19.37 10.67
N GLY A 335 -7.54 18.46 10.72
CA GLY A 335 -6.61 18.27 9.61
C GLY A 335 -7.27 17.84 8.30
N ILE A 336 -8.20 16.88 8.33
CA ILE A 336 -8.95 16.44 7.14
C ILE A 336 -9.70 17.62 6.51
N ARG A 337 -10.32 18.49 7.32
CA ARG A 337 -10.99 19.70 6.84
C ARG A 337 -10.00 20.67 6.20
N GLU A 338 -8.87 20.94 6.85
CA GLU A 338 -7.83 21.81 6.27
C GLU A 338 -7.36 21.29 4.90
N MET A 339 -7.09 19.98 4.78
CA MET A 339 -6.68 19.38 3.53
C MET A 339 -7.79 19.41 2.46
N LEU A 340 -9.06 19.21 2.82
CA LEU A 340 -10.18 19.34 1.87
C LEU A 340 -10.26 20.76 1.31
N HIS A 341 -10.12 21.78 2.15
CA HIS A 341 -10.10 23.18 1.72
C HIS A 341 -8.87 23.53 0.88
N ALA A 342 -7.72 22.90 1.15
CA ALA A 342 -6.54 23.01 0.29
C ALA A 342 -6.77 22.34 -1.07
N LEU A 343 -7.38 21.15 -1.08
CA LEU A 343 -7.76 20.46 -2.32
C LEU A 343 -8.78 21.25 -3.12
N ASP A 344 -9.70 21.97 -2.49
CA ASP A 344 -10.68 22.81 -3.17
C ASP A 344 -10.03 23.98 -3.94
N ARG A 345 -8.96 24.57 -3.41
CA ARG A 345 -8.15 25.56 -4.16
C ARG A 345 -7.47 24.96 -5.39
N LEU A 346 -7.11 23.68 -5.35
CA LEU A 346 -6.50 22.97 -6.47
C LEU A 346 -7.55 22.48 -7.48
N ALA A 347 -8.65 21.93 -7.00
CA ALA A 347 -9.79 21.40 -7.76
C ALA A 347 -11.11 21.93 -7.14
N PRO A 348 -11.60 23.08 -7.63
CA PRO A 348 -12.79 23.71 -7.08
C PRO A 348 -14.01 22.80 -7.10
N GLY A 349 -14.65 22.63 -5.94
CA GLY A 349 -15.78 21.74 -5.73
C GLY A 349 -15.47 20.56 -4.80
N VAL A 350 -14.19 20.28 -4.51
CA VAL A 350 -13.81 19.20 -3.59
C VAL A 350 -14.31 19.45 -2.16
N ALA A 351 -14.27 20.70 -1.68
CA ALA A 351 -14.80 21.07 -0.36
C ALA A 351 -16.26 21.54 -0.43
N SER A 352 -17.03 21.06 -1.42
CA SER A 352 -18.47 21.30 -1.46
C SER A 352 -19.15 20.80 -0.19
N ARG A 353 -20.17 21.54 0.28
CA ARG A 353 -21.02 21.10 1.41
C ARG A 353 -21.70 19.75 1.16
N HIS A 354 -21.76 19.31 -0.09
CA HIS A 354 -22.35 18.05 -0.54
C HIS A 354 -21.34 16.91 -0.66
N THR A 355 -20.04 17.18 -0.55
CA THR A 355 -18.98 16.15 -0.50
C THR A 355 -19.27 15.15 0.59
N LEU A 356 -19.15 13.87 0.27
CA LEU A 356 -19.41 12.77 1.20
C LEU A 356 -18.10 12.30 1.82
N LEU A 357 -18.12 12.11 3.14
CA LEU A 357 -17.04 11.57 3.94
C LEU A 357 -17.50 10.25 4.53
N TYR A 358 -16.74 9.19 4.31
CA TYR A 358 -17.01 7.86 4.84
C TYR A 358 -15.94 7.49 5.86
N GLY A 359 -16.35 6.92 6.99
CA GLY A 359 -15.41 6.53 8.04
C GLY A 359 -15.69 5.15 8.63
N VAL A 360 -14.65 4.47 9.12
CA VAL A 360 -13.23 4.92 9.14
C VAL A 360 -12.41 4.20 8.06
N GLU A 361 -11.60 4.96 7.33
CA GLU A 361 -10.55 4.40 6.47
C GLU A 361 -9.30 4.20 7.34
N VAL A 362 -8.90 2.95 7.54
CA VAL A 362 -7.70 2.61 8.31
C VAL A 362 -6.75 1.81 7.44
N LYS A 363 -5.46 2.17 7.41
CA LYS A 363 -4.43 1.36 6.77
C LYS A 363 -3.51 0.77 7.82
N PHE A 364 -3.71 -0.53 8.06
CA PHE A 364 -2.84 -1.33 8.90
C PHE A 364 -1.55 -1.62 8.17
N TYR A 365 -0.47 -1.08 8.72
CA TYR A 365 0.86 -1.31 8.23
C TYR A 365 1.50 -2.49 8.94
N SER A 366 2.19 -3.34 8.17
CA SER A 366 3.04 -4.38 8.75
C SER A 366 4.10 -3.71 9.61
N SER A 367 4.38 -4.30 10.78
CA SER A 367 5.57 -3.92 11.55
C SER A 367 6.81 -4.14 10.68
N ARG A 368 7.73 -3.18 10.67
CA ARG A 368 8.94 -3.23 9.84
C ARG A 368 10.05 -3.92 10.62
N LEU A 369 10.80 -4.82 9.99
CA LEU A 369 12.02 -5.33 10.60
C LEU A 369 13.12 -4.27 10.55
N LYS A 370 13.99 -4.24 11.57
CA LYS A 370 15.24 -3.50 11.47
C LYS A 370 16.14 -4.25 10.49
N LEU A 371 16.54 -3.57 9.41
CA LEU A 371 17.35 -4.15 8.33
C LEU A 371 18.54 -3.25 8.01
N THR A 372 19.60 -3.85 7.48
CA THR A 372 20.74 -3.14 6.89
C THR A 372 20.37 -2.55 5.51
N PRO A 373 21.22 -1.69 4.91
CA PRO A 373 21.04 -1.24 3.52
C PRO A 373 20.92 -2.37 2.48
N GLN A 374 21.48 -3.54 2.77
CA GLN A 374 21.38 -4.75 1.95
C GLN A 374 20.13 -5.59 2.24
N LEU A 375 19.25 -5.10 3.11
CA LEU A 375 18.02 -5.75 3.56
C LEU A 375 18.27 -7.04 4.38
N GLU A 376 19.42 -7.10 5.05
CA GLU A 376 19.77 -8.18 5.97
C GLU A 376 19.26 -7.88 7.38
N THR A 377 18.79 -8.91 8.07
CA THR A 377 18.38 -8.84 9.47
C THR A 377 19.60 -8.85 10.41
N GLU A 378 19.37 -8.81 11.72
CA GLU A 378 20.42 -8.99 12.73
C GLU A 378 20.92 -10.45 12.86
N ILE A 379 20.33 -11.38 12.09
CA ILE A 379 20.81 -12.74 11.90
C ILE A 379 21.58 -12.80 10.57
N GLU A 380 22.84 -13.22 10.64
CA GLU A 380 23.71 -13.31 9.47
C GLU A 380 23.15 -14.29 8.43
N GLY A 381 23.10 -13.84 7.19
CA GLY A 381 22.60 -14.59 6.04
C GLY A 381 21.07 -14.63 5.92
N LEU A 382 20.33 -14.06 6.87
CA LEU A 382 18.88 -13.93 6.80
C LEU A 382 18.50 -12.53 6.29
N PHE A 383 17.93 -12.50 5.09
CA PHE A 383 17.40 -11.29 4.44
C PHE A 383 15.88 -11.28 4.55
N ALA A 384 15.28 -10.10 4.65
CA ALA A 384 13.83 -9.93 4.59
C ALA A 384 13.47 -8.83 3.59
N ILE A 385 12.60 -9.15 2.65
CA ILE A 385 12.29 -8.27 1.51
C ILE A 385 10.78 -8.15 1.27
N GLY A 386 10.39 -7.19 0.44
CA GLY A 386 9.01 -7.03 0.00
C GLY A 386 8.06 -6.51 1.07
N ASP A 387 6.77 -6.53 0.74
CA ASP A 387 5.71 -5.91 1.55
C ASP A 387 5.54 -6.57 2.93
N GLY A 388 5.82 -7.88 3.00
CA GLY A 388 5.77 -8.65 4.25
C GLY A 388 6.79 -8.19 5.29
N ALA A 389 7.97 -7.73 4.84
CA ALA A 389 9.00 -7.15 5.70
C ALA A 389 8.71 -5.70 6.11
N GLY A 390 7.66 -5.09 5.53
CA GLY A 390 7.22 -3.73 5.85
C GLY A 390 8.00 -2.62 5.17
N ILE A 391 8.87 -2.95 4.19
CA ILE A 391 9.74 -1.99 3.48
C ILE A 391 9.22 -1.56 2.11
N THR A 392 8.31 -2.32 1.51
CA THR A 392 7.71 -2.00 0.19
C THR A 392 6.19 -2.08 0.26
N ARG A 393 5.50 -1.46 -0.72
CA ARG A 393 4.03 -1.43 -0.87
C ARG A 393 3.61 -1.35 -2.34
N GLY A 394 4.32 -2.06 -3.20
CA GLY A 394 4.12 -1.99 -4.63
C GLY A 394 5.06 -2.92 -5.38
N LEU A 395 4.63 -3.36 -6.56
CA LEU A 395 5.31 -4.39 -7.34
C LEU A 395 6.77 -4.02 -7.64
N VAL A 396 6.99 -2.77 -8.06
CA VAL A 396 8.31 -2.31 -8.52
C VAL A 396 9.32 -2.28 -7.39
N GLN A 397 9.01 -1.63 -6.26
CA GLN A 397 9.93 -1.62 -5.12
C GLN A 397 10.06 -3.01 -4.49
N ALA A 398 9.01 -3.83 -4.46
CA ALA A 398 9.10 -5.22 -4.01
C ALA A 398 10.11 -6.02 -4.87
N SER A 399 10.04 -5.90 -6.20
CA SER A 399 11.04 -6.49 -7.09
C SER A 399 12.44 -5.91 -6.90
N ALA A 400 12.56 -4.59 -6.69
CA ALA A 400 13.83 -3.92 -6.42
C ALA A 400 14.48 -4.45 -5.11
N SER A 401 13.67 -4.69 -4.08
CA SER A 401 14.15 -5.28 -2.82
C SER A 401 14.73 -6.69 -3.03
N GLY A 402 14.17 -7.47 -3.96
CA GLY A 402 14.73 -8.75 -4.39
C GLY A 402 16.08 -8.62 -5.08
N LEU A 403 16.26 -7.59 -5.94
CA LEU A 403 17.54 -7.32 -6.59
C LEU A 403 18.63 -6.95 -5.57
N ILE A 404 18.29 -6.14 -4.56
CA ILE A 404 19.23 -5.73 -3.50
C ILE A 404 19.77 -6.97 -2.76
N ALA A 405 18.87 -7.80 -2.22
CA ALA A 405 19.26 -8.99 -1.47
C ALA A 405 20.01 -10.01 -2.33
N ALA A 406 19.56 -10.25 -3.57
CA ALA A 406 20.21 -11.19 -4.48
C ALA A 406 21.65 -10.76 -4.84
N ARG A 407 21.87 -9.46 -5.09
CA ARG A 407 23.20 -8.92 -5.41
C ARG A 407 24.18 -9.08 -4.26
N GLU A 408 23.74 -8.81 -3.03
CA GLU A 408 24.58 -8.99 -1.85
C GLU A 408 24.96 -10.47 -1.66
N ILE A 409 24.02 -11.39 -1.83
CA ILE A 409 24.30 -12.84 -1.74
C ILE A 409 25.29 -13.27 -2.83
N ILE A 410 25.11 -12.81 -4.07
CA ILE A 410 26.04 -13.12 -5.18
C ILE A 410 27.45 -12.62 -4.85
N LYS A 411 27.57 -11.38 -4.36
CA LYS A 411 28.85 -10.79 -3.96
C LYS A 411 29.54 -11.64 -2.89
N ARG A 412 28.84 -12.08 -1.84
CA ARG A 412 29.40 -12.95 -0.78
C ARG A 412 29.78 -14.34 -1.29
N LEU A 413 28.98 -14.92 -2.19
CA LEU A 413 29.29 -16.21 -2.81
C LEU A 413 30.51 -16.16 -3.73
N GLN A 414 30.79 -15.01 -4.34
CA GLN A 414 31.98 -14.78 -5.17
C GLN A 414 33.21 -14.45 -4.33
N GLY A 415 33.05 -13.63 -3.28
CA GLY A 415 34.13 -13.26 -2.36
C GLY A 415 34.66 -14.45 -1.55
N GLY A 416 33.79 -15.39 -1.15
CA GLY A 416 34.19 -16.62 -0.46
C GLY A 416 34.74 -17.73 -1.36
N ARG A 417 35.14 -17.44 -2.60
CA ARG A 417 35.89 -18.37 -3.47
C ARG A 417 37.41 -18.14 -3.44
N HIS A 418 37.87 -17.18 -2.64
CA HIS A 418 39.28 -16.83 -2.47
C HIS A 418 39.83 -17.04 -1.05
N GLU A 419 39.02 -17.63 -0.17
CA GLU A 419 39.44 -18.25 1.09
C GLU A 419 39.21 -19.76 0.99
#